data_AF-A0A348NJ92-F1
#
_entry.id   AF-A0A348NJ92-F1
#
_cell.length_a   1.000
_cell.length_b   1.000
_cell.length_c   1.000
_cell.angle_alpha   90.00
_cell.angle_beta   90.00
_cell.angle_gamma   90.00
#
_symmetry.space_group_name_H-M   'P 1'
#
loop_
_entity.id
_entity.type
_entity.pdbx_description
1 polymer ?
#
loop_
_entity_poly.entity_id
_entity_poly.type
_entity_poly.pdbx_seq_one_letter_code
_entity_poly.pdbx_strand_id
1 'polypeptide(L)'
;MIEQLIGLSISSIWIVIGGLSLLFLLRVLAVVLAKTDAKNAVYVLFMPFGVGYFRIFPERTWLKTVYRIVVAIVFFFSLLAAFWVIYTHFA
;
A
#
# COMPACT_ATOMS: atom_id res chain seq x y z
N MET A 1 -26.20 -11.45 -11.76
CA MET A 1 -25.58 -11.41 -10.42
C MET A 1 -24.15 -11.97 -10.40
N ILE A 2 -23.91 -13.21 -10.86
CA ILE A 2 -22.55 -13.80 -10.86
C ILE A 2 -21.55 -12.97 -11.67
N GLU A 3 -21.92 -12.50 -12.87
CA GLU A 3 -21.03 -11.67 -13.71
C GLU A 3 -20.66 -10.33 -13.05
N GLN A 4 -21.57 -9.71 -12.29
CA GLN A 4 -21.31 -8.48 -11.55
C GLN A 4 -20.36 -8.73 -10.36
N LEU A 5 -20.53 -9.85 -9.66
CA LEU A 5 -19.63 -10.28 -8.57
C LEU A 5 -18.22 -10.57 -9.09
N ILE A 6 -18.10 -11.21 -10.26
CA ILE A 6 -16.81 -11.44 -10.93
C ILE A 6 -16.15 -10.11 -11.32
N GLY A 7 -16.90 -9.19 -11.94
CA GLY A 7 -16.40 -7.86 -12.31
C GLY A 7 -15.94 -7.01 -11.12
N LEU A 8 -16.67 -7.07 -10.01
CA LEU A 8 -16.29 -6.42 -8.75
C LEU A 8 -15.02 -7.05 -8.16
N SER A 9 -14.94 -8.38 -8.13
CA SER A 9 -13.78 -9.10 -7.58
C SER A 9 -12.49 -8.77 -8.33
N ILE A 10 -12.55 -8.75 -9.68
CA ILE A 10 -11.41 -8.39 -10.52
C ILE A 10 -10.98 -6.95 -10.23
N SER A 11 -11.93 -6.01 -10.21
CA SER A 11 -11.66 -4.59 -9.91
C SER A 11 -11.02 -4.41 -8.53
N SER A 12 -11.53 -5.09 -7.50
CA SER A 12 -10.97 -5.04 -6.15
C SER A 12 -9.55 -5.61 -6.07
N ILE A 13 -9.26 -6.72 -6.77
CA ILE A 13 -7.91 -7.29 -6.85
C ILE A 13 -6.94 -6.27 -7.47
N TRP A 14 -7.33 -5.61 -8.57
CA TRP A 14 -6.48 -4.60 -9.21
C TRP A 14 -6.25 -3.37 -8.34
N ILE A 15 -7.24 -2.94 -7.57
CA ILE A 15 -7.08 -1.82 -6.62
C ILE A 15 -6.07 -2.19 -5.52
N VAL A 16 -6.16 -3.41 -4.98
CA VAL A 16 -5.24 -3.88 -3.93
C VAL A 16 -3.83 -4.06 -4.49
N ILE A 17 -3.67 -4.76 -5.62
CA ILE A 17 -2.38 -4.96 -6.26
C ILE A 17 -1.76 -3.62 -6.67
N GLY A 18 -2.55 -2.73 -7.27
CA GLY A 18 -2.10 -1.39 -7.68
C GLY A 18 -1.65 -0.55 -6.50
N GLY A 19 -2.42 -0.54 -5.41
CA GLY A 19 -2.07 0.18 -4.18
C GLY A 19 -0.79 -0.33 -3.53
N LEU A 20 -0.63 -1.65 -3.40
CA LEU A 20 0.58 -2.27 -2.86
C LEU A 20 1.80 -2.03 -3.75
N SER A 21 1.62 -2.10 -5.07
CA SER A 21 2.68 -1.83 -6.05
C SER A 21 3.15 -0.38 -5.97
N LEU A 22 2.22 0.58 -5.86
CA LEU A 22 2.53 2.00 -5.70
C LEU A 22 3.30 2.26 -4.41
N LEU A 23 2.88 1.65 -3.30
CA LEU A 23 3.60 1.74 -2.02
C LEU A 23 5.01 1.16 -2.12
N PHE A 24 5.18 0.03 -2.81
CA PHE A 24 6.50 -0.57 -3.02
C PHE A 24 7.40 0.33 -3.87
N LEU A 25 6.87 0.90 -4.96
CA LEU A 25 7.60 1.85 -5.80
C LEU A 25 8.05 3.09 -5.02
N LEU A 26 7.20 3.63 -4.15
CA LEU A 26 7.57 4.76 -3.29
C LEU A 26 8.71 4.40 -2.31
N ARG A 27 8.75 3.16 -1.80
CA ARG A 27 9.87 2.68 -0.97
C ARG A 27 11.16 2.58 -1.77
N VAL A 28 11.10 2.02 -2.98
CA VAL A 28 12.25 1.94 -3.89
C VAL A 28 12.78 3.35 -4.21
N LEU A 29 11.89 4.27 -4.59
CA LEU A 29 12.23 5.67 -4.86
C LEU A 29 12.94 6.31 -3.66
N ALA A 30 12.42 6.13 -2.45
CA ALA A 30 13.03 6.69 -1.25
C ALA A 30 14.42 6.12 -0.98
N VAL A 31 14.59 4.80 -1.14
CA VAL A 31 15.89 4.13 -0.95
C VAL A 31 16.93 4.67 -1.92
N VAL A 32 16.55 4.83 -3.20
CA VAL A 32 17.42 5.33 -4.27
C VAL A 32 17.78 6.81 -4.03
N LEU A 33 16.79 7.65 -3.74
CA LEU A 33 17.00 9.09 -3.52
C LEU A 33 17.86 9.38 -2.29
N ALA A 34 17.68 8.61 -1.22
CA ALA A 34 18.44 8.77 0.01
C ALA A 34 19.79 8.07 0.01
N LYS A 35 20.15 7.34 -1.07
CA LYS A 35 21.38 6.53 -1.17
C LYS A 35 21.60 5.65 0.07
N THR A 36 20.54 4.96 0.46
CA THR A 36 20.49 4.20 1.71
C THR A 36 21.41 2.97 1.63
N ASP A 37 22.13 2.64 2.70
CA ASP A 37 22.96 1.43 2.76
C ASP A 37 22.17 0.16 2.42
N ALA A 38 22.81 -0.82 1.80
CA ALA A 38 22.15 -2.06 1.34
C ALA A 38 21.35 -2.78 2.44
N LYS A 39 21.87 -2.82 3.68
CA LYS A 39 21.18 -3.42 4.83
C LYS A 39 19.87 -2.68 5.16
N ASN A 40 19.92 -1.36 5.16
CA ASN A 40 18.78 -0.49 5.44
C ASN A 40 17.79 -0.48 4.28
N ALA A 41 18.28 -0.56 3.04
CA ALA A 41 17.47 -0.70 1.83
C ALA A 41 16.61 -1.98 1.88
N VAL A 42 17.22 -3.14 2.17
CA VAL A 42 16.49 -4.42 2.30
C VAL A 42 15.45 -4.32 3.42
N TYR A 43 15.81 -3.70 4.55
CA TYR A 43 14.87 -3.49 5.65
C TYR A 43 13.69 -2.61 5.25
N VAL A 44 13.91 -1.51 4.53
CA VAL A 44 12.82 -0.63 4.05
C VAL A 44 11.92 -1.35 3.06
N LEU A 45 12.49 -2.10 2.13
CA LEU A 45 11.75 -2.72 1.02
C LEU A 45 10.88 -3.89 1.50
N PHE A 46 11.46 -4.79 2.29
CA PHE A 46 10.83 -6.06 2.65
C PHE A 46 10.11 -6.06 3.99
N MET A 47 10.32 -5.06 4.84
CA MET A 47 9.61 -5.03 6.11
C MET A 47 8.09 -4.80 5.89
N PRO A 48 7.24 -5.59 6.56
CA PRO A 48 5.80 -5.49 6.39
C PRO A 48 5.28 -4.12 6.87
N PHE A 49 4.13 -3.72 6.31
CA PHE A 49 3.39 -2.50 6.66
C PHE A 49 4.17 -1.18 6.53
N GLY A 50 5.36 -1.20 5.92
CA GLY A 50 6.17 0.01 5.74
C GLY A 50 6.84 0.48 7.03
N VAL A 51 6.93 -0.36 8.06
CA VAL A 51 7.59 -0.04 9.32
C VAL A 51 9.05 0.38 9.08
N GLY A 52 9.74 -0.31 8.14
CA GLY A 52 11.10 0.02 7.77
C GLY A 52 11.23 1.43 7.18
N TYR A 53 10.28 1.81 6.32
CA TYR A 53 10.22 3.14 5.70
C TYR A 53 10.06 4.26 6.75
N PHE A 54 9.11 4.12 7.68
CA PHE A 54 8.85 5.15 8.68
C PHE A 54 9.98 5.30 9.71
N ARG A 55 10.71 4.21 9.99
CA ARG A 55 11.81 4.18 10.95
C ARG A 55 13.12 4.76 10.40
N ILE A 56 13.41 4.52 9.12
CA ILE A 56 14.69 4.94 8.52
C ILE A 56 14.63 6.37 7.97
N PHE A 57 13.50 6.79 7.39
CA PHE A 57 13.42 8.11 6.76
C PHE A 57 12.91 9.20 7.73
N PRO A 58 13.54 10.40 7.75
CA PRO A 58 13.13 11.51 8.59
C PRO A 58 11.75 12.07 8.21
N GLU A 59 10.99 12.54 9.22
CA GLU A 59 9.60 13.01 9.07
C GLU A 59 9.40 14.20 8.14
N ARG A 60 10.42 15.03 7.91
CA ARG A 60 10.28 16.29 7.17
C ARG A 60 10.35 16.16 5.64
N THR A 61 10.40 14.94 5.10
CA THR A 61 10.48 14.74 3.65
C THR A 61 9.09 14.71 3.02
N TRP A 62 8.90 15.46 1.92
CA TRP A 62 7.65 15.47 1.14
C TRP A 62 7.23 14.05 0.71
N LEU A 63 8.22 13.21 0.40
CA LEU A 63 8.04 11.81 0.01
C LEU A 63 7.34 10.99 1.10
N LYS A 64 7.64 11.26 2.38
CA LYS A 64 7.04 10.58 3.53
C LYS A 64 5.59 11.01 3.74
N THR A 65 5.27 12.28 3.47
CA THR A 65 3.89 12.77 3.45
C THR A 65 3.09 12.09 2.34
N VAL A 66 3.63 12.03 1.12
CA VAL A 66 2.99 11.31 -0.01
C VAL A 66 2.77 9.84 0.35
N TYR A 67 3.79 9.17 0.89
CA TYR A 67 3.69 7.78 1.31
C TYR A 67 2.58 7.58 2.37
N ARG A 68 2.48 8.47 3.37
CA ARG A 68 1.42 8.42 4.39
C ARG A 68 0.03 8.59 3.80
N ILE A 69 -0.15 9.50 2.85
CA ILE A 69 -1.42 9.71 2.15
C ILE A 69 -1.80 8.46 1.35
N VAL A 70 -0.86 7.89 0.59
CA VAL A 70 -1.13 6.67 -0.19
C VAL A 70 -1.46 5.49 0.73
N VAL A 71 -0.77 5.32 1.86
CA VAL A 71 -1.12 4.30 2.86
C VAL A 71 -2.54 4.49 3.37
N ALA A 72 -2.94 5.73 3.70
CA ALA A 72 -4.29 6.02 4.17
C ALA A 72 -5.36 5.70 3.12
N ILE A 73 -5.10 6.04 1.85
CA ILE A 73 -6.00 5.73 0.72
C ILE A 73 -6.14 4.21 0.56
N VAL A 74 -5.03 3.48 0.51
CA VAL A 74 -5.04 2.01 0.36
C VAL A 74 -5.77 1.35 1.53
N PHE A 75 -5.54 1.83 2.75
CA PHE A 75 -6.24 1.35 3.94
C PHE A 75 -7.75 1.60 3.88
N PHE A 76 -8.18 2.80 3.48
CA PHE A 76 -9.58 3.13 3.32
C PHE A 76 -10.28 2.23 2.30
N PHE A 77 -9.69 2.02 1.12
CA PHE A 77 -10.24 1.12 0.12
C PHE A 77 -10.25 -0.34 0.57
N SER A 78 -9.23 -0.78 1.32
CA SER A 78 -9.18 -2.14 1.88
C SER A 78 -10.28 -2.37 2.92
N LEU A 79 -10.54 -1.39 3.78
CA LEU A 79 -11.66 -1.44 4.72
C LEU A 79 -13.00 -1.47 3.99
N LEU A 80 -13.19 -0.61 2.99
CA LEU A 80 -14.42 -0.57 2.22
C LEU A 80 -14.67 -1.89 1.48
N ALA A 81 -13.63 -2.49 0.90
CA ALA A 81 -13.70 -3.81 0.30
C ALA A 81 -14.05 -4.90 1.33
N ALA A 82 -13.46 -4.87 2.52
CA ALA A 82 -13.77 -5.82 3.59
C ALA A 82 -15.24 -5.70 4.05
N PHE A 83 -15.74 -4.48 4.26
CA PHE A 83 -17.16 -4.24 4.59
C PHE A 83 -18.08 -4.74 3.49
N TRP A 84 -17.73 -4.52 2.22
CA TRP A 84 -18.52 -4.99 1.09
C TRP A 84 -18.61 -6.51 1.07
N VAL A 85 -17.49 -7.22 1.26
CA VAL A 85 -17.46 -8.68 1.31
C VAL A 85 -18.35 -9.21 2.44
N ILE A 86 -18.22 -8.63 3.65
CA ILE A 86 -19.06 -8.98 4.80
C ILE A 86 -20.54 -8.76 4.46
N TYR A 87 -20.88 -7.58 3.93
CA TYR A 87 -22.25 -7.25 3.54
C TYR A 87 -22.81 -8.28 2.54
N THR A 88 -22.06 -8.62 1.49
CA THR A 88 -22.51 -9.61 0.49
C THR A 88 -22.59 -11.05 1.00
N HIS A 89 -21.94 -11.37 2.11
CA HIS A 89 -21.98 -12.71 2.68
C HIS A 89 -23.15 -12.89 3.67
N PHE A 90 -23.56 -11.80 4.35
CA PHE A 90 -24.62 -11.82 5.36
C PHE A 90 -25.96 -11.23 4.88
N ALA A 91 -26.02 -10.59 3.72
CA ALA A 91 -27.24 -10.10 3.06
C ALA A 91 -27.72 -11.08 1.99
#